data_AF-A0A0Q3M249-F1
#
_entry.id   AF-A0A0Q3M249-F1
#
_cell.length_a   1.000
_cell.length_b   1.000
_cell.length_c   1.000
_cell.angle_alpha   90.00
_cell.angle_beta   90.00
_cell.angle_gamma   90.00
#
_symmetry.space_group_name_H-M   'P 1'
#
loop_
_entity.id
_entity.type
_entity.pdbx_description
1 polymer ?
#
loop_
_entity_poly.entity_id
_entity_poly.type
_entity_poly.pdbx_seq_one_letter_code
_entity_poly.pdbx_strand_id
1 'polypeptide(L)'
;MIAQAEQLTGRFQGDPSFAYEFSEINAEDAEKLIEGGKEISIKEEIRLVATIEQIDRAVGIIPRGAFVKTPLQSVHENRNFEGLSFTEAKKLSSYFHFTEPVNLKNKTLLEKADLDPSTDFLDSLEHDVPQGKDSRIYSYNEMKGSLSSLGNAKATRCGLL
;
A
#
# COMPACT_ATOMS: atom_id res chain seq x y z
N MET A 1 8.96 -17.01 -4.25
CA MET A 1 9.75 -16.15 -3.35
C MET A 1 8.85 -15.24 -2.53
N ILE A 2 8.19 -14.21 -3.09
CA ILE A 2 7.32 -13.28 -2.32
C ILE A 2 6.24 -14.02 -1.50
N ALA A 3 5.42 -14.85 -2.16
CA ALA A 3 4.35 -15.60 -1.47
C ALA A 3 4.85 -16.56 -0.37
N GLN A 4 6.11 -17.00 -0.44
CA GLN A 4 6.71 -17.83 0.60
C GLN A 4 7.22 -16.97 1.78
N ALA A 5 7.76 -15.78 1.49
CA ALA A 5 8.19 -14.83 2.51
C ALA A 5 7.01 -14.23 3.29
N GLU A 6 5.82 -14.09 2.68
CA GLU A 6 4.58 -13.64 3.35
C GLU A 6 4.15 -14.53 4.50
N GLN A 7 4.47 -15.83 4.41
CA GLN A 7 4.11 -16.80 5.44
C GLN A 7 5.02 -16.70 6.68
N LEU A 8 6.17 -16.03 6.56
CA LEU A 8 7.14 -15.85 7.64
C LEU A 8 6.90 -14.53 8.38
N THR A 9 6.39 -14.63 9.61
CA THR A 9 6.21 -13.48 10.51
C THR A 9 7.27 -13.47 11.61
N GLY A 10 7.68 -12.29 12.07
CA GLY A 10 8.69 -12.14 13.14
C GLY A 10 9.83 -11.20 12.78
N ARG A 11 10.79 -11.04 13.69
CA ARG A 11 11.97 -10.19 13.47
C ARG A 11 12.99 -10.87 12.54
N PHE A 12 13.87 -10.09 11.94
CA PHE A 12 15.05 -10.60 11.24
C PHE A 12 16.15 -10.93 12.27
N GLN A 13 16.96 -11.95 11.99
CA GLN A 13 18.06 -12.36 12.87
C GLN A 13 19.31 -11.50 12.69
N GLY A 14 19.46 -10.87 11.52
CA GLY A 14 20.62 -10.05 11.16
C GLY A 14 21.75 -10.84 10.49
N ASP A 15 21.51 -12.07 10.07
CA ASP A 15 22.46 -12.89 9.29
C ASP A 15 21.81 -13.28 7.95
N PRO A 16 22.32 -12.76 6.81
CA PRO A 16 21.81 -13.09 5.47
C PRO A 16 21.80 -14.60 5.16
N SER A 17 22.71 -15.37 5.77
CA SER A 17 22.85 -16.82 5.53
C SER A 17 21.89 -17.66 6.38
N PHE A 18 21.21 -17.06 7.37
CA PHE A 18 20.27 -17.76 8.22
C PHE A 18 19.11 -18.35 7.40
N ALA A 19 18.77 -19.61 7.63
CA ALA A 19 17.70 -20.30 6.92
C ALA A 19 16.51 -20.55 7.86
N TYR A 20 15.34 -20.07 7.45
CA TYR A 20 14.06 -20.36 8.11
C TYR A 20 13.53 -21.69 7.57
N GLU A 21 13.20 -22.62 8.46
CA GLU A 21 12.46 -23.84 8.10
C GLU A 21 10.95 -23.59 8.20
N PHE A 22 10.17 -24.03 7.21
CA PHE A 22 8.71 -23.77 7.18
C PHE A 22 7.91 -24.55 8.23
N SER A 23 8.56 -25.37 9.06
CA SER A 23 7.96 -26.16 10.14
C SER A 23 7.32 -25.30 11.26
N GLU A 24 7.51 -23.98 11.24
CA GLU A 24 6.93 -23.02 12.19
C GLU A 24 5.64 -22.34 11.67
N ILE A 25 5.13 -22.71 10.50
CA ILE A 25 3.93 -22.12 9.88
C ILE A 25 2.72 -23.08 10.05
N ASN A 26 1.52 -22.51 10.25
CA ASN A 26 0.26 -23.24 10.43
C ASN A 26 0.13 -24.47 9.52
N ALA A 27 -0.29 -25.60 10.10
CA ALA A 27 -0.31 -26.92 9.45
C ALA A 27 -1.08 -26.98 8.11
N GLU A 28 -2.04 -26.09 7.90
CA GLU A 28 -2.86 -26.04 6.66
C GLU A 28 -2.11 -25.48 5.44
N ASP A 29 -1.10 -24.62 5.65
CA ASP A 29 -0.31 -24.02 4.58
C ASP A 29 0.89 -24.89 4.17
N ALA A 30 1.34 -25.76 5.08
CA ALA A 30 2.40 -26.72 4.83
C ALA A 30 2.02 -27.78 3.79
N GLU A 31 0.77 -28.28 3.80
CA GLU A 31 0.28 -29.29 2.85
C GLU A 31 0.34 -28.81 1.39
N LYS A 32 0.00 -27.54 1.13
CA LYS A 32 0.04 -26.95 -0.22
C LYS A 32 1.45 -26.73 -0.76
N LEU A 33 2.44 -26.62 0.12
CA LEU A 33 3.85 -26.42 -0.27
C LEU A 33 4.54 -27.75 -0.61
N ILE A 34 4.15 -28.83 0.06
CA ILE A 34 4.71 -30.17 -0.10
C ILE A 34 4.31 -30.80 -1.45
N GLU A 35 3.08 -30.59 -1.93
CA GLU A 35 2.65 -31.07 -3.25
C GLU A 35 3.39 -30.40 -4.42
N GLY A 36 3.99 -29.22 -4.21
CA GLY A 36 4.62 -28.41 -5.25
C GLY A 36 6.13 -28.57 -5.43
N GLY A 37 6.79 -29.45 -4.65
CA GLY A 37 8.26 -29.65 -4.74
C GLY A 37 9.08 -28.40 -4.40
N LYS A 38 8.55 -27.49 -3.57
CA LYS A 38 9.20 -26.23 -3.20
C LYS A 38 10.21 -26.44 -2.06
N GLU A 39 11.31 -25.69 -2.12
CA GLU A 39 12.38 -25.68 -1.11
C GLU A 39 11.81 -25.46 0.30
N ILE A 40 12.15 -26.38 1.21
CA ILE A 40 11.64 -26.49 2.61
C ILE A 40 12.31 -25.43 3.53
N SER A 41 13.14 -24.54 2.96
CA SER A 41 13.77 -23.46 3.70
C SER A 41 13.90 -22.20 2.87
N ILE A 42 13.81 -21.02 3.51
CA ILE A 42 14.11 -19.72 2.89
C ILE A 42 15.27 -19.10 3.64
N LYS A 43 16.29 -18.62 2.91
CA LYS A 43 17.34 -17.80 3.50
C LYS A 43 16.84 -16.39 3.85
N GLU A 44 17.40 -15.82 4.91
CA GLU A 44 17.04 -14.49 5.38
C GLU A 44 17.23 -13.41 4.31
N GLU A 45 18.29 -13.52 3.48
CA GLU A 45 18.50 -12.60 2.35
C GLU A 45 17.31 -12.58 1.37
N ILE A 46 16.70 -13.73 1.09
CA ILE A 46 15.56 -13.84 0.17
C ILE A 46 14.30 -13.26 0.83
N ARG A 47 14.09 -13.55 2.12
CA ARG A 47 13.00 -12.97 2.90
C ARG A 47 13.11 -11.45 2.92
N LEU A 48 14.29 -10.92 3.18
CA LEU A 48 14.56 -9.49 3.24
C LEU A 48 14.24 -8.79 1.90
N VAL A 49 14.74 -9.33 0.79
CA VAL A 49 14.46 -8.79 -0.55
C VAL A 49 12.96 -8.78 -0.84
N ALA A 50 12.25 -9.87 -0.53
CA ALA A 50 10.80 -9.93 -0.71
C ALA A 50 10.04 -8.92 0.16
N THR A 51 10.46 -8.74 1.42
CA THR A 51 9.85 -7.74 2.31
C THR A 51 10.09 -6.32 1.83
N ILE A 52 11.29 -5.99 1.35
CA ILE A 52 11.59 -4.67 0.75
C ILE A 52 10.68 -4.43 -0.45
N GLU A 53 10.58 -5.42 -1.36
CA GLU A 53 9.72 -5.33 -2.53
C GLU A 53 8.25 -5.11 -2.18
N GLN A 54 7.75 -5.76 -1.11
CA GLN A 54 6.39 -5.53 -0.61
C GLN A 54 6.19 -4.12 -0.05
N ILE A 55 7.16 -3.62 0.72
CA ILE A 55 7.10 -2.26 1.27
C ILE A 55 7.12 -1.23 0.15
N ASP A 56 8.04 -1.38 -0.81
CA ASP A 56 8.14 -0.47 -1.95
C ASP A 56 6.85 -0.45 -2.76
N ARG A 57 6.22 -1.61 -2.95
CA ARG A 57 4.94 -1.72 -3.65
C ARG A 57 3.77 -1.10 -2.89
N ALA A 58 3.76 -1.22 -1.56
CA ALA A 58 2.64 -0.72 -0.74
C ALA A 58 2.74 0.77 -0.42
N VAL A 59 3.96 1.31 -0.35
CA VAL A 59 4.23 2.68 0.12
C VAL A 59 4.61 3.64 -1.02
N GLY A 60 5.03 3.11 -2.18
CA GLY A 60 5.32 3.93 -3.35
C GLY A 60 4.07 4.64 -3.85
N ILE A 61 3.99 5.96 -3.66
CA ILE A 61 2.85 6.78 -4.09
C ILE A 61 3.29 7.93 -4.99
N ILE A 62 2.43 8.32 -5.93
CA ILE A 62 2.61 9.48 -6.80
C ILE A 62 1.33 10.32 -6.88
N PRO A 63 1.44 11.65 -7.04
CA PRO A 63 0.27 12.49 -7.29
C PRO A 63 -0.22 12.37 -8.74
N ARG A 64 -1.54 12.53 -8.91
CA ARG A 64 -2.22 12.55 -10.21
C ARG A 64 -1.60 13.61 -11.12
N GLY A 65 -1.24 13.22 -12.34
CA GLY A 65 -0.69 14.12 -13.35
C GLY A 65 0.82 14.35 -13.27
N ALA A 66 1.53 13.81 -12.27
CA ALA A 66 3.01 13.84 -12.24
C ALA A 66 3.65 12.97 -13.33
N PHE A 67 2.96 11.90 -13.73
CA PHE A 67 3.35 11.05 -14.85
C PHE A 67 2.24 10.99 -15.88
N VAL A 68 2.64 10.85 -17.14
CA VAL A 68 1.73 10.77 -18.29
C VAL A 68 2.10 9.54 -19.11
N LYS A 69 1.08 8.76 -19.47
CA LYS A 69 1.20 7.60 -20.33
C LYS A 69 0.84 7.96 -21.77
N THR A 70 1.76 7.70 -22.68
CA THR A 70 1.53 7.92 -24.11
C THR A 70 0.67 6.80 -24.70
N PRO A 71 0.03 7.03 -25.86
CA PRO A 71 -0.67 5.96 -26.61
C PRO A 71 0.25 4.81 -27.05
N LEU A 72 1.57 4.98 -26.99
CA LEU A 72 2.58 3.95 -27.24
C LEU A 72 2.95 3.18 -25.96
N GLN A 73 2.17 3.35 -24.89
CA GLN A 73 2.34 2.72 -23.59
C GLN A 73 3.63 3.13 -22.84
N SER A 74 4.34 4.17 -23.30
CA SER A 74 5.49 4.72 -22.57
C SER A 74 5.03 5.68 -21.47
N VAL A 75 5.67 5.64 -20.30
CA VAL A 75 5.38 6.53 -19.18
C VAL A 75 6.51 7.54 -19.04
N HIS A 76 6.17 8.82 -18.95
CA HIS A 76 7.12 9.91 -18.79
C HIS A 76 6.70 10.83 -17.65
N GLU A 77 7.68 11.43 -16.99
CA GLU A 77 7.44 12.54 -16.07
C GLU A 77 6.81 13.72 -16.81
N ASN A 78 5.77 14.29 -16.23
CA ASN A 78 5.12 15.46 -16.74
C ASN A 78 5.87 16.71 -16.27
N ARG A 79 6.66 17.31 -17.16
CA ARG A 79 7.43 18.54 -16.85
C ARG A 79 6.56 19.76 -16.54
N ASN A 80 5.29 19.72 -16.92
CA ASN A 80 4.34 20.80 -16.66
C ASN A 80 3.59 20.59 -15.33
N PHE A 81 3.91 19.54 -14.58
CA PHE A 81 3.28 19.29 -13.29
C PHE A 81 3.86 20.21 -12.23
N GLU A 82 3.06 21.15 -11.75
CA GLU A 82 3.44 22.13 -10.72
C GLU A 82 3.04 21.69 -9.30
N GLY A 83 2.47 20.50 -9.15
CA GLY A 83 1.91 19.99 -7.90
C GLY A 83 0.39 19.96 -7.88
N LEU A 84 -0.17 19.30 -6.87
CA LEU A 84 -1.60 19.27 -6.63
C LEU A 84 -2.05 20.57 -5.95
N SER A 85 -3.27 21.01 -6.25
CA SER A 85 -3.90 22.09 -5.48
C SER A 85 -4.14 21.66 -4.03
N PHE A 86 -4.26 22.62 -3.11
CA PHE A 86 -4.52 22.32 -1.70
C PHE A 86 -5.79 21.49 -1.45
N THR A 87 -6.80 21.64 -2.31
CA THR A 87 -8.05 20.88 -2.23
C THR A 87 -7.90 19.45 -2.73
N GLU A 88 -7.07 19.21 -3.74
CA GLU A 88 -6.76 17.90 -4.29
C GLU A 88 -5.76 17.14 -3.42
N ALA A 89 -4.75 17.83 -2.89
CA ALA A 89 -3.73 17.24 -2.04
C ALA A 89 -4.29 16.57 -0.77
N LYS A 90 -5.53 16.91 -0.37
CA LYS A 90 -6.25 16.29 0.74
C LYS A 90 -7.05 15.04 0.38
N LYS A 91 -7.24 14.76 -0.92
CA LYS A 91 -8.05 13.66 -1.42
C LYS A 91 -7.16 12.47 -1.75
N LEU A 92 -7.51 11.29 -1.25
CA LEU A 92 -6.81 10.05 -1.59
C LEU A 92 -6.92 9.72 -3.10
N SER A 93 -8.03 10.12 -3.74
CA SER A 93 -8.22 9.97 -5.19
C SER A 93 -7.27 10.80 -6.06
N SER A 94 -6.50 11.72 -5.46
CA SER A 94 -5.46 12.47 -6.16
C SER A 94 -4.08 11.82 -6.07
N TYR A 95 -3.97 10.64 -5.46
CA TYR A 95 -2.74 9.86 -5.36
C TYR A 95 -2.94 8.44 -5.88
N PHE A 96 -1.88 7.89 -6.48
CA PHE A 96 -1.85 6.55 -7.05
C PHE A 96 -0.65 5.75 -6.54
N HIS A 97 -0.79 4.43 -6.53
CA HIS A 97 0.31 3.50 -6.30
C HIS A 97 1.31 3.53 -7.46
N PHE A 98 2.60 3.63 -7.14
CA PHE A 98 3.70 3.64 -8.10
C PHE A 98 4.18 2.23 -8.44
N THR A 99 3.24 1.39 -8.85
CA THR A 99 3.47 -0.02 -9.18
C THR A 99 2.66 -0.43 -10.40
N GLU A 100 2.87 -1.65 -10.89
CA GLU A 100 1.95 -2.19 -11.89
C GLU A 100 0.52 -2.24 -11.32
N PRO A 101 -0.49 -1.74 -12.05
CA PRO A 101 -1.85 -1.71 -11.56
C PRO A 101 -2.50 -3.11 -11.59
N VAL A 102 -3.10 -3.47 -10.47
CA VAL A 102 -3.81 -4.73 -10.25
C VAL A 102 -5.32 -4.50 -10.38
N ASN A 103 -5.84 -3.41 -9.79
CA ASN A 103 -7.28 -3.16 -9.67
C ASN A 103 -7.88 -2.54 -10.93
N LEU A 104 -7.13 -1.72 -11.68
CA LEU A 104 -7.60 -1.12 -12.93
C LEU A 104 -8.09 -2.13 -13.96
N LYS A 105 -7.47 -3.33 -13.99
CA LYS A 105 -7.86 -4.41 -14.92
C LYS A 105 -9.30 -4.88 -14.62
N ASN A 106 -9.69 -4.86 -13.35
CA ASN A 106 -10.98 -5.35 -12.84
C ASN A 106 -12.11 -4.30 -12.85
N LYS A 107 -11.82 -3.03 -13.19
CA LYS A 107 -12.86 -1.99 -13.28
C LYS A 107 -13.87 -2.25 -14.40
N THR A 108 -15.12 -1.87 -14.13
CA THR A 108 -16.24 -1.94 -15.07
C THR A 108 -16.07 -0.97 -16.24
N LEU A 109 -16.83 -1.16 -17.33
CA LEU A 109 -16.79 -0.26 -18.49
C LEU A 109 -17.23 1.17 -18.16
N LEU A 110 -18.20 1.31 -17.24
CA LEU A 110 -18.70 2.61 -16.79
C LEU A 110 -17.60 3.37 -16.04
N GLU A 111 -16.95 2.71 -15.08
CA GLU A 111 -15.85 3.33 -14.33
C GLU A 111 -14.67 3.68 -15.22
N LYS A 112 -14.37 2.87 -16.24
CA LYS A 112 -13.30 3.16 -17.21
C LYS A 112 -13.61 4.36 -18.11
N ALA A 113 -14.88 4.67 -18.34
CA ALA A 113 -15.28 5.80 -19.16
C ALA A 113 -15.03 7.15 -18.48
N ASP A 114 -15.00 7.17 -17.14
CA ASP A 114 -14.75 8.36 -16.33
C ASP A 114 -13.25 8.65 -16.10
N LEU A 115 -12.37 7.70 -16.44
CA LEU A 115 -10.92 7.81 -16.25
C LEU A 115 -10.23 8.38 -17.48
N ASP A 116 -9.21 9.22 -17.28
CA ASP A 116 -8.31 9.63 -18.36
C ASP A 116 -7.22 8.57 -18.56
N PRO A 117 -7.15 7.87 -19.72
CA PRO A 117 -6.14 6.85 -19.98
C PRO A 117 -4.69 7.36 -19.90
N SER A 118 -4.50 8.67 -20.06
CA SER A 118 -3.20 9.35 -20.07
C SER A 118 -2.67 9.58 -18.66
N THR A 119 -3.54 9.94 -17.70
CA THR A 119 -3.15 10.30 -16.32
C THR A 119 -3.57 9.26 -15.28
N ASP A 120 -4.66 8.53 -15.52
CA ASP A 120 -5.30 7.63 -14.57
C ASP A 120 -5.02 6.16 -14.91
N PHE A 121 -3.75 5.88 -15.22
CA PHE A 121 -3.28 4.57 -15.65
C PHE A 121 -2.75 3.68 -14.50
N LEU A 122 -2.79 4.18 -13.25
CA LEU A 122 -2.38 3.47 -12.03
C LEU A 122 -3.55 3.31 -11.02
N ASP A 123 -3.34 2.49 -10.00
CA ASP A 123 -4.36 2.22 -8.98
C ASP A 123 -4.45 3.37 -7.96
N SER A 124 -5.68 3.85 -7.72
CA SER A 124 -5.97 4.97 -6.81
C SER A 124 -5.98 4.52 -5.35
N LEU A 125 -5.46 5.37 -4.45
CA LEU A 125 -5.50 5.13 -3.00
C LEU A 125 -6.91 5.25 -2.41
N GLU A 126 -7.89 5.78 -3.15
CA GLU A 126 -9.27 5.95 -2.66
C GLU A 126 -9.93 4.62 -2.26
N HIS A 127 -9.52 3.52 -2.89
CA HIS A 127 -10.09 2.20 -2.65
C HIS A 127 -9.24 1.34 -1.72
N ASP A 128 -8.16 1.89 -1.17
CA ASP A 128 -7.34 1.19 -0.20
C ASP A 128 -8.10 1.07 1.12
N VAL A 129 -8.48 -0.16 1.45
CA VAL A 129 -9.09 -0.48 2.74
C VAL A 129 -7.98 -0.98 3.66
N PRO A 130 -7.59 -0.22 4.71
CA PRO A 130 -6.62 -0.71 5.66
C PRO A 130 -7.20 -1.93 6.38
N GLN A 131 -6.50 -3.06 6.31
CA GLN A 131 -6.84 -4.24 7.10
C GLN A 131 -6.40 -4.01 8.56
N GLY A 132 -7.25 -3.34 9.33
CA GLY A 132 -7.01 -3.08 10.74
C GLY A 132 -8.07 -2.15 11.30
N LYS A 133 -8.71 -2.52 12.41
CA LYS A 133 -9.84 -1.78 13.00
C LYS A 133 -9.46 -0.37 13.53
N ASP A 134 -8.18 0.00 13.59
CA ASP A 134 -7.71 1.18 14.32
C ASP A 134 -6.78 2.16 13.57
N SER A 135 -6.50 1.97 12.27
CA SER A 135 -5.70 2.96 11.52
C SER A 135 -6.61 4.03 10.89
N ARG A 136 -7.21 4.89 11.72
CA ARG A 136 -7.79 6.16 11.26
C ARG A 136 -6.66 7.17 11.08
N ILE A 137 -6.27 7.43 9.83
CA ILE A 137 -5.43 8.58 9.52
C ILE A 137 -6.35 9.82 9.61
N TYR A 138 -6.30 10.53 10.74
CA TYR A 138 -7.06 11.77 10.90
C TYR A 138 -6.60 12.80 9.88
N SER A 139 -7.50 13.23 9.00
CA SER A 139 -7.24 14.38 8.14
C SER A 139 -7.32 15.67 8.97
N TYR A 140 -6.46 16.65 8.69
CA TYR A 140 -6.39 17.93 9.44
C TYR A 140 -7.74 18.69 9.52
N ASN A 141 -8.69 18.38 8.63
CA ASN A 141 -10.02 18.97 8.62
C ASN A 141 -10.94 18.43 9.74
N GLU A 142 -10.74 17.21 10.25
CA GLU A 142 -11.55 16.67 11.35
C GLU A 142 -11.28 17.36 12.69
N MET A 143 -10.08 17.95 12.88
CA MET A 143 -9.79 18.72 14.10
C MET A 143 -10.61 20.01 14.22
N LYS A 144 -11.05 20.62 13.11
CA LYS A 144 -11.85 21.87 13.15
C LYS A 144 -13.34 21.62 13.40
N GLY A 145 -13.85 20.43 13.06
CA GLY A 145 -15.25 20.04 13.33
C GLY A 145 -15.51 19.66 14.79
N SER A 146 -14.51 19.12 15.50
CA SER A 146 -14.68 18.80 16.93
C SER A 146 -14.53 20.02 17.84
N LEU A 147 -13.73 21.03 17.43
CA LEU A 147 -13.55 22.27 18.21
C LEU A 147 -14.76 23.22 18.17
N SER A 148 -15.63 23.15 17.16
CA SER A 148 -16.87 23.94 17.10
C SER A 148 -18.05 23.31 17.85
N SER A 149 -17.97 22.01 18.17
CA SER A 149 -19.00 21.26 18.91
C SER A 149 -18.69 21.11 20.41
N LEU A 150 -17.45 21.38 20.83
CA LEU A 150 -17.06 21.46 22.24
C LEU A 150 -17.28 22.86 22.82
N GLY A 151 -18.53 23.32 22.77
CA GLY A 151 -19.03 24.25 23.77
C GLY A 151 -19.09 23.54 25.13
N ASN A 152 -18.35 24.06 26.11
CA ASN A 152 -18.54 23.79 27.54
C ASN A 152 -18.35 22.34 28.05
N ALA A 153 -17.24 21.67 27.74
CA ALA A 153 -16.82 20.49 28.51
C ALA A 153 -15.43 20.68 29.11
N LYS A 154 -15.36 20.72 30.45
CA LYS A 154 -14.15 20.80 31.26
C LYS A 154 -13.12 19.76 30.81
N ALA A 155 -11.91 20.22 30.53
CA ALA A 155 -10.74 19.38 30.32
C ALA A 155 -10.50 18.48 31.53
N THR A 156 -10.71 17.17 31.37
CA THR A 156 -10.17 16.17 32.29
C THR A 156 -9.01 15.50 31.59
N ARG A 157 -7.83 15.79 32.11
CA ARG A 157 -6.52 15.24 31.75
C ARG A 157 -6.52 13.73 31.99
N CYS A 158 -6.38 12.92 30.94
CA CYS A 158 -6.02 11.52 31.08
C CYS A 158 -4.53 11.39 30.71
N GLY A 159 -3.72 11.06 31.72
CA GLY A 159 -2.28 10.91 31.63
C GLY A 159 -1.87 9.57 31.04
N LEU A 160 -0.68 9.55 30.45
CA LEU A 160 0.07 8.33 30.16
C LEU A 160 0.27 7.51 31.43
N LEU A 161 -0.03 6.21 31.34
CA LEU A 161 0.78 5.10 31.83
C LEU A 161 0.63 3.95 30.82
#